data_AF-A0A3D5D8K6-F1
#
_entry.id   AF-A0A3D5D8K6-F1
#
_cell.length_a   1.000
_cell.length_b   1.000
_cell.length_c   1.000
_cell.angle_alpha   90.00
_cell.angle_beta   90.00
_cell.angle_gamma   90.00
#
_symmetry.space_group_name_H-M   'P 1'
#
loop_
_entity.id
_entity.type
_entity.pdbx_description
1 polymer ?
#
loop_
_entity_poly.entity_id
_entity_poly.type
_entity_poly.pdbx_seq_one_letter_code
_entity_poly.pdbx_strand_id
1 'polypeptide(L)'
;MNFPPLFGRNGRGYWTKQPKNQGFSPPCQASRKSVNRRMRILILILFAPVLAGAPPEKWKLVWSDEFNGTKLDYSKWGVEENAFGGGNHEMQIYTDRSKNVRVAGGKLIIEAHKDDAQVAGTQRPFSSGRLRTKHRGDWRYGRIEVRTKLPAGQGLWPAIWMLPTENKYGTWASSGEIDIMEYKGQETDRIHGTLHHGGTWPDNAHTTKILKLPPIRFLQGCPHLCH
;
A
#
# COMPACT_ATOMS: atom_id res chain seq x y z
N MET A 1 -2.17 34.60 10.12
CA MET A 1 -0.72 34.42 10.40
C MET A 1 -0.29 33.10 9.78
N ASN A 2 0.65 33.18 8.84
CA ASN A 2 1.23 32.03 8.14
C ASN A 2 2.11 31.21 9.07
N PHE A 3 1.94 29.89 9.08
CA PHE A 3 2.95 28.96 9.60
C PHE A 3 3.55 28.19 8.41
N PRO A 4 4.88 28.06 8.34
CA PRO A 4 5.57 27.47 7.19
C PRO A 4 5.38 25.95 7.16
N PRO A 5 5.39 25.33 5.97
CA PRO A 5 5.41 23.87 5.86
C PRO A 5 6.82 23.36 6.21
N LEU A 6 6.93 22.57 7.27
CA LEU A 6 8.13 21.77 7.52
C LEU A 6 8.15 20.60 6.52
N PHE A 7 9.19 20.62 5.69
CA PHE A 7 9.61 19.63 4.70
C PHE A 7 9.65 18.18 5.25
N GLY A 8 9.45 17.11 4.47
CA GLY A 8 9.36 17.03 3.02
C GLY A 8 8.92 15.66 2.48
N ARG A 9 8.63 15.69 1.17
CA ARG A 9 8.16 14.62 0.26
C ARG A 9 6.73 14.14 0.49
N ASN A 10 5.80 14.83 -0.17
CA ASN A 10 4.49 14.30 -0.54
C ASN A 10 4.67 13.18 -1.57
N GLY A 11 5.01 11.97 -1.11
CA GLY A 11 4.96 10.77 -1.94
C GLY A 11 3.61 10.09 -1.72
N ARG A 12 2.71 10.17 -2.69
CA ARG A 12 1.67 9.15 -2.87
C ARG A 12 1.93 8.52 -4.22
N GLY A 13 1.97 7.20 -4.28
CA GLY A 13 2.27 6.51 -5.53
C GLY A 13 2.97 5.19 -5.37
N TYR A 14 3.49 4.72 -6.50
CA TYR A 14 4.28 3.52 -6.64
C TYR A 14 5.67 3.88 -7.16
N TRP A 15 6.70 3.35 -6.49
CA TRP A 15 8.09 3.54 -6.89
C TRP A 15 8.76 2.21 -7.23
N THR A 16 9.59 2.22 -8.28
CA THR A 16 10.49 1.11 -8.61
C THR A 16 11.94 1.49 -8.32
N LYS A 17 12.76 0.47 -8.08
CA LYS A 17 14.21 0.63 -8.05
C LYS A 17 14.72 0.72 -9.49
N GLN A 18 15.68 1.61 -9.75
CA GLN A 18 16.41 1.60 -11.02
C GLN A 18 17.21 0.29 -11.14
N PRO A 19 17.11 -0.46 -12.25
CA PRO A 19 17.98 -1.62 -12.45
C PRO A 19 19.43 -1.16 -12.50
N LYS A 20 20.30 -1.77 -11.70
CA LYS A 20 21.75 -1.64 -11.88
C LYS A 20 22.10 -2.41 -13.16
N ASN A 21 22.65 -1.75 -14.16
CA ASN A 21 23.35 -2.42 -15.26
C ASN A 21 24.51 -3.21 -14.64
N GLN A 22 24.32 -4.51 -14.39
CA GLN A 22 25.40 -5.41 -14.05
C GLN A 22 25.46 -6.49 -15.13
N GLY A 23 26.40 -6.29 -16.06
CA GLY A 23 26.85 -7.35 -16.94
C GLY A 23 27.42 -8.49 -16.11
N PHE A 24 26.97 -9.70 -16.40
CA PHE A 24 27.52 -10.91 -15.81
C PHE A 24 28.98 -11.07 -16.24
N SER A 25 29.90 -11.12 -15.28
CA SER A 25 31.25 -11.65 -15.49
C SER A 25 31.36 -12.98 -14.74
N PRO A 26 31.87 -14.06 -15.35
CA PRO A 26 31.99 -15.37 -14.72
C PRO A 26 33.15 -15.41 -13.70
N PRO A 27 33.14 -16.34 -12.73
CA PRO A 27 34.16 -16.38 -11.68
C PRO A 27 35.46 -17.08 -12.12
N CYS A 28 36.54 -16.33 -11.92
CA CYS A 28 37.92 -16.66 -11.52
C CYS A 28 38.38 -18.15 -11.55
N GLN A 29 39.40 -18.43 -12.38
CA GLN A 29 40.27 -19.62 -12.25
C GLN A 29 41.44 -19.32 -11.31
N ALA A 30 41.67 -20.19 -10.34
CA ALA A 30 42.82 -20.16 -9.43
C ALA A 30 44.08 -20.73 -10.10
N SER A 31 45.22 -20.04 -10.00
CA SER A 31 46.53 -20.67 -10.16
C SER A 31 47.45 -20.30 -9.00
N ARG A 32 47.98 -21.33 -8.34
CA ARG A 32 48.97 -21.24 -7.26
C ARG A 32 50.33 -20.90 -7.87
N LYS A 33 51.04 -19.92 -7.32
CA LYS A 33 52.50 -19.82 -7.47
C LYS A 33 53.18 -19.49 -6.15
N SER A 34 54.27 -20.23 -5.96
CA SER A 34 55.24 -20.29 -4.87
C SER A 34 55.77 -18.91 -4.44
N VAL A 35 55.88 -18.71 -3.12
CA VAL A 35 56.50 -17.53 -2.49
C VAL A 35 57.92 -17.90 -2.05
N ASN A 36 58.91 -17.12 -2.49
CA ASN A 36 60.23 -17.09 -1.87
C ASN A 36 60.57 -15.67 -1.40
N ARG A 37 61.13 -15.63 -0.18
CA ARG A 37 61.47 -14.47 0.66
C ARG A 37 62.33 -13.40 -0.03
N ARG A 38 62.08 -12.14 0.32
CA ARG A 38 63.08 -11.19 0.87
C ARG A 38 62.36 -9.96 1.43
N MET A 39 62.50 -9.75 2.73
CA MET A 39 61.90 -8.69 3.51
C MET A 39 62.53 -7.34 3.09
N ARG A 40 61.72 -6.45 2.51
CA ARG A 40 62.02 -5.03 2.39
C ARG A 40 60.87 -4.30 3.05
N ILE A 41 61.16 -3.62 4.16
CA ILE A 41 60.20 -2.76 4.87
C ILE A 41 59.96 -1.56 3.96
N LEU A 42 58.88 -1.63 3.18
CA LEU A 42 58.30 -0.50 2.48
C LEU A 42 57.10 -0.07 3.32
N ILE A 43 57.11 1.16 3.83
CA ILE A 43 55.94 1.76 4.48
C ILE A 43 54.89 1.94 3.38
N LEU A 44 54.07 0.92 3.17
CA LEU A 44 52.82 1.01 2.44
C LEU A 44 51.86 1.77 3.34
N ILE A 45 51.60 3.03 3.00
CA ILE A 45 50.38 3.70 3.44
C ILE A 45 49.22 2.86 2.88
N LEU A 46 48.67 1.99 3.73
CA LEU A 46 47.43 1.29 3.47
C LEU A 46 46.34 2.36 3.37
N PHE A 47 46.10 2.86 2.16
CA PHE A 47 44.80 3.40 1.80
C PHE A 47 43.81 2.24 1.93
N ALA A 48 43.29 2.05 3.15
CA ALA A 48 42.07 1.30 3.32
C ALA A 48 41.04 1.98 2.41
N PRO A 49 40.46 1.28 1.42
CA PRO A 49 39.34 1.86 0.70
C PRO A 49 38.27 2.07 1.76
N VAL A 50 37.97 3.34 2.05
CA VAL A 50 36.74 3.70 2.73
C VAL A 50 35.67 2.98 1.92
N LEU A 51 35.04 1.97 2.53
CA LEU A 51 33.84 1.33 1.99
C LEU A 51 32.78 2.42 1.97
N ALA A 52 32.79 3.24 0.91
CA ALA A 52 31.73 4.16 0.61
C ALA A 52 30.48 3.29 0.46
N GLY A 53 29.63 3.31 1.50
CA GLY A 53 28.36 2.59 1.50
C GLY A 53 27.66 2.89 0.17
N ALA A 54 27.19 1.84 -0.51
CA ALA A 54 26.50 2.00 -1.77
C ALA A 54 25.45 3.11 -1.63
N PRO A 55 25.38 4.07 -2.56
CA PRO A 55 24.45 5.19 -2.45
C PRO A 55 23.04 4.63 -2.27
N PRO A 56 22.22 5.19 -1.36
CA PRO A 56 20.88 4.70 -1.10
C PRO A 56 20.14 4.57 -2.42
N GLU A 57 19.63 3.37 -2.71
CA GLU A 57 18.99 3.08 -3.98
C GLU A 57 17.87 4.11 -4.23
N LYS A 58 18.05 4.90 -5.29
CA LYS A 58 17.12 5.98 -5.61
C LYS A 58 15.83 5.38 -6.17
N TRP A 59 14.78 5.42 -5.36
CA TRP A 59 13.42 5.13 -5.79
C TRP A 59 12.99 6.09 -6.90
N LYS A 60 12.45 5.57 -8.01
CA LYS A 60 11.84 6.35 -9.09
C LYS A 60 10.33 6.21 -9.02
N LEU A 61 9.62 7.34 -8.99
CA LEU A 61 8.16 7.35 -9.09
C LEU A 61 7.77 6.89 -10.49
N VAL A 62 6.91 5.88 -10.60
CA VAL A 62 6.43 5.37 -11.90
C VAL A 62 4.91 5.43 -12.05
N TRP A 63 4.18 5.59 -10.96
CA TRP A 63 2.74 5.79 -10.98
C TRP A 63 2.29 6.55 -9.74
N SER A 64 1.29 7.43 -9.89
CA SER A 64 0.67 8.14 -8.77
C SER A 64 -0.73 8.60 -9.13
N ASP A 65 -1.52 8.81 -8.08
CA ASP A 65 -2.75 9.59 -8.15
C ASP A 65 -2.83 10.52 -6.93
N GLU A 66 -2.82 11.81 -7.21
CA GLU A 66 -2.92 12.87 -6.20
C GLU A 66 -4.36 13.36 -6.02
N PHE A 67 -5.30 12.87 -6.84
CA PHE A 67 -6.71 13.23 -6.81
C PHE A 67 -6.98 14.74 -6.92
N ASN A 68 -6.16 15.45 -7.72
CA ASN A 68 -6.28 16.89 -7.95
C ASN A 68 -7.36 17.28 -8.98
N GLY A 69 -7.92 16.30 -9.70
CA GLY A 69 -9.00 16.53 -10.65
C GLY A 69 -10.36 16.80 -9.98
N THR A 70 -11.40 16.93 -10.80
CA THR A 70 -12.79 17.11 -10.33
C THR A 70 -13.61 15.82 -10.31
N LYS A 71 -13.05 14.72 -10.83
CA LYS A 71 -13.67 13.41 -10.92
C LYS A 71 -12.62 12.31 -10.81
N LEU A 72 -13.08 11.07 -10.59
CA LEU A 72 -12.23 9.89 -10.61
C LEU A 72 -11.65 9.68 -12.02
N ASP A 73 -10.36 9.34 -12.08
CA ASP A 73 -9.70 8.94 -13.32
C ASP A 73 -9.94 7.44 -13.58
N TYR A 74 -10.95 7.14 -14.40
CA TYR A 74 -11.31 5.75 -14.72
C TYR A 74 -10.29 5.02 -15.60
N SER A 75 -9.29 5.73 -16.16
CA SER A 75 -8.15 5.09 -16.81
C SER A 75 -7.20 4.45 -15.80
N LYS A 76 -7.21 4.93 -14.54
CA LYS A 76 -6.41 4.41 -13.43
C LYS A 76 -7.22 3.49 -12.51
N TRP A 77 -8.49 3.80 -12.28
CA TRP A 77 -9.33 3.12 -11.32
C TRP A 77 -10.56 2.47 -11.96
N GLY A 78 -10.85 1.24 -11.58
CA GLY A 78 -12.16 0.62 -11.78
C GLY A 78 -12.92 0.61 -10.46
N VAL A 79 -14.19 1.00 -10.50
CA VAL A 79 -15.10 0.85 -9.35
C VAL A 79 -15.75 -0.52 -9.44
N GLU A 80 -15.83 -1.21 -8.30
CA GLU A 80 -16.53 -2.48 -8.20
C GLU A 80 -17.96 -2.23 -7.72
N GLU A 81 -18.94 -2.77 -8.44
CA GLU A 81 -20.36 -2.65 -8.09
C GLU A 81 -20.97 -4.04 -7.89
N ASN A 82 -21.29 -4.40 -6.65
CA ASN A 82 -21.96 -5.66 -6.33
C ASN A 82 -22.56 -5.67 -4.91
N ALA A 83 -23.33 -6.73 -4.63
CA ALA A 83 -23.96 -7.02 -3.33
C ALA A 83 -23.49 -8.35 -2.70
N PHE A 84 -22.35 -8.88 -3.16
CA PHE A 84 -21.92 -10.26 -2.85
C PHE A 84 -21.32 -10.43 -1.45
N GLY A 85 -21.20 -9.35 -0.68
CA GLY A 85 -20.71 -9.41 0.71
C GLY A 85 -19.21 -9.66 0.84
N GLY A 86 -18.45 -9.40 -0.22
CA GLY A 86 -16.98 -9.36 -0.20
C GLY A 86 -16.26 -10.67 0.13
N GLY A 87 -17.00 -11.78 0.33
CA GLY A 87 -16.47 -13.05 0.86
C GLY A 87 -16.51 -13.14 2.39
N ASN A 88 -16.89 -12.08 3.10
CA ASN A 88 -16.82 -11.97 4.57
C ASN A 88 -18.18 -11.62 5.22
N HIS A 89 -19.30 -11.95 4.57
CA HIS A 89 -20.65 -11.56 5.01
C HIS A 89 -20.82 -10.05 5.22
N GLU A 90 -20.15 -9.25 4.38
CA GLU A 90 -20.19 -7.80 4.48
C GLU A 90 -21.59 -7.26 4.15
N MET A 91 -22.00 -6.21 4.87
CA MET A 91 -23.39 -5.73 4.86
C MET A 91 -23.66 -4.61 3.85
N GLN A 92 -22.66 -4.16 3.10
CA GLN A 92 -22.80 -3.06 2.14
C GLN A 92 -22.99 -3.54 0.71
N ILE A 93 -23.61 -2.69 -0.11
CA ILE A 93 -23.50 -2.73 -1.57
C ILE A 93 -22.40 -1.74 -1.99
N TYR A 94 -21.46 -2.19 -2.79
CA TYR A 94 -20.52 -1.28 -3.45
C TYR A 94 -21.18 -0.64 -4.66
N THR A 95 -21.02 0.68 -4.82
CA THR A 95 -21.59 1.44 -5.94
C THR A 95 -20.63 2.51 -6.46
N ASP A 96 -20.82 2.93 -7.71
CA ASP A 96 -20.14 4.10 -8.31
C ASP A 96 -20.97 5.39 -8.18
N ARG A 97 -21.85 5.46 -7.17
CA ARG A 97 -22.62 6.69 -6.89
C ARG A 97 -21.68 7.75 -6.31
N SER A 98 -21.84 9.00 -6.72
CA SER A 98 -21.02 10.13 -6.24
C SER A 98 -21.05 10.30 -4.71
N LYS A 99 -22.15 9.91 -4.05
CA LYS A 99 -22.23 9.88 -2.58
C LYS A 99 -21.26 8.87 -1.94
N ASN A 100 -20.92 7.79 -2.63
CA ASN A 100 -20.04 6.71 -2.14
C ASN A 100 -18.60 6.86 -2.63
N VAL A 101 -18.39 7.28 -3.88
CA VAL A 101 -17.06 7.46 -4.48
C VAL A 101 -17.01 8.80 -5.20
N ARG A 102 -16.10 9.69 -4.77
CA ARG A 102 -15.88 10.98 -5.45
C ARG A 102 -14.49 11.53 -5.21
N VAL A 103 -14.04 12.40 -6.12
CA VAL A 103 -12.87 13.24 -5.91
C VAL A 103 -13.33 14.63 -5.52
N ALA A 104 -12.86 15.13 -4.37
CA ALA A 104 -13.16 16.49 -3.92
C ALA A 104 -12.03 17.02 -3.01
N GLY A 105 -11.63 18.28 -3.21
CA GLY A 105 -10.63 18.95 -2.37
C GLY A 105 -9.25 18.28 -2.38
N GLY A 106 -8.80 17.78 -3.55
CA GLY A 106 -7.51 17.11 -3.70
C GLY A 106 -7.43 15.73 -3.05
N LYS A 107 -8.57 15.04 -2.93
CA LYS A 107 -8.70 13.75 -2.22
C LYS A 107 -9.71 12.85 -2.92
N LEU A 108 -9.43 11.56 -2.91
CA LEU A 108 -10.45 10.52 -3.06
C LEU A 108 -11.23 10.42 -1.74
N ILE A 109 -12.56 10.44 -1.86
CA ILE A 109 -13.49 10.21 -0.75
C ILE A 109 -14.25 8.92 -1.06
N ILE A 110 -14.08 7.92 -0.19
CA ILE A 110 -14.89 6.72 -0.13
C ILE A 110 -15.74 6.84 1.12
N GLU A 111 -17.06 6.81 0.96
CA GLU A 111 -17.99 7.09 2.05
C GLU A 111 -19.07 6.01 2.12
N ALA A 112 -19.21 5.46 3.32
CA ALA A 112 -20.25 4.49 3.63
C ALA A 112 -21.51 5.23 4.13
N HIS A 113 -22.68 4.77 3.69
CA HIS A 113 -23.97 5.33 4.09
C HIS A 113 -24.89 4.22 4.58
N LYS A 114 -25.73 4.53 5.57
CA LYS A 114 -26.88 3.69 5.93
C LYS A 114 -28.08 4.20 5.15
N ASP A 115 -28.45 3.50 4.08
CA ASP A 115 -29.40 4.00 3.08
C ASP A 115 -30.21 2.91 2.39
N ASP A 116 -30.28 1.71 2.97
CA ASP A 116 -31.07 0.58 2.47
C ASP A 116 -30.89 0.34 0.96
N ALA A 117 -29.63 0.43 0.53
CA ALA A 117 -29.22 0.39 -0.85
C ALA A 117 -29.74 -0.87 -1.57
N GLN A 118 -30.00 -0.70 -2.86
CA GLN A 118 -30.48 -1.77 -3.73
C GLN A 118 -29.68 -1.82 -5.02
N VAL A 119 -29.33 -3.04 -5.44
CA VAL A 119 -28.74 -3.33 -6.76
C VAL A 119 -29.23 -4.70 -7.23
N ALA A 120 -29.66 -4.80 -8.49
CA ALA A 120 -30.09 -6.05 -9.12
C ALA A 120 -31.06 -6.90 -8.26
N GLY A 121 -32.04 -6.26 -7.61
CA GLY A 121 -33.04 -6.95 -6.77
C GLY A 121 -32.55 -7.37 -5.38
N THR A 122 -31.29 -7.12 -5.03
CA THR A 122 -30.76 -7.35 -3.67
C THR A 122 -30.76 -6.05 -2.89
N GLN A 123 -31.32 -6.08 -1.68
CA GLN A 123 -31.27 -4.97 -0.72
C GLN A 123 -30.27 -5.26 0.40
N ARG A 124 -29.52 -4.23 0.79
CA ARG A 124 -28.60 -4.25 1.94
C ARG A 124 -28.73 -2.96 2.74
N PRO A 125 -28.50 -2.97 4.06
CA PRO A 125 -28.68 -1.78 4.90
C PRO A 125 -27.68 -0.64 4.60
N PHE A 126 -26.56 -0.93 3.94
CA PHE A 126 -25.51 0.05 3.69
C PHE A 126 -25.08 0.11 2.22
N SER A 127 -24.57 1.27 1.80
CA SER A 127 -23.78 1.44 0.58
C SER A 127 -22.36 1.89 0.91
N SER A 128 -21.40 1.57 0.04
CA SER A 128 -20.01 2.03 0.14
C SER A 128 -19.34 2.04 -1.24
N GLY A 129 -18.02 2.27 -1.29
CA GLY A 129 -17.22 2.22 -2.50
C GLY A 129 -16.03 1.26 -2.39
N ARG A 130 -15.69 0.60 -3.49
CA ARG A 130 -14.50 -0.26 -3.63
C ARG A 130 -13.85 0.01 -4.97
N LEU A 131 -12.57 0.39 -4.94
CA LEU A 131 -11.80 0.74 -6.13
C LEU A 131 -10.64 -0.23 -6.32
N ARG A 132 -10.30 -0.49 -7.58
CA ARG A 132 -9.21 -1.40 -7.97
C ARG A 132 -8.46 -0.90 -9.20
N THR A 133 -7.17 -1.19 -9.28
CA THR A 133 -6.33 -0.91 -10.46
C THR A 133 -6.21 -2.12 -11.40
N LYS A 134 -7.00 -3.18 -11.18
CA LYS A 134 -6.96 -4.41 -12.00
C LYS A 134 -7.08 -4.08 -13.50
N HIS A 135 -6.10 -4.53 -14.29
CA HIS A 135 -5.93 -4.23 -15.72
C HIS A 135 -5.76 -2.74 -16.10
N ARG A 136 -5.43 -1.88 -15.13
CA ARG A 136 -5.13 -0.44 -15.29
C ARG A 136 -3.76 -0.06 -14.74
N GLY A 137 -3.24 -0.88 -13.84
CA GLY A 137 -1.90 -0.78 -13.27
C GLY A 137 -1.69 -1.92 -12.29
N ASP A 138 -0.69 -2.74 -12.55
CA ASP A 138 -0.20 -3.76 -11.66
C ASP A 138 1.31 -3.74 -11.66
N TRP A 139 1.90 -4.05 -10.52
CA TRP A 139 3.33 -3.92 -10.36
C TRP A 139 3.91 -5.06 -9.55
N ARG A 140 5.06 -5.53 -10.02
CA ARG A 140 5.89 -6.49 -9.33
C ARG A 140 7.09 -5.75 -8.72
N TYR A 141 7.19 -5.82 -7.39
CA TYR A 141 8.24 -5.22 -6.55
C TYR A 141 8.32 -3.70 -6.58
N GLY A 142 8.13 -3.08 -5.44
CA GLY A 142 8.31 -1.65 -5.34
C GLY A 142 8.04 -1.15 -3.94
N ARG A 143 7.86 0.15 -3.86
CA ARG A 143 7.33 0.82 -2.68
C ARG A 143 5.95 1.36 -3.02
N ILE A 144 5.00 1.20 -2.11
CA ILE A 144 3.67 1.78 -2.19
C ILE A 144 3.51 2.69 -0.97
N GLU A 145 3.03 3.91 -1.20
CA GLU A 145 2.70 4.86 -0.15
C GLU A 145 1.29 5.38 -0.41
N VAL A 146 0.47 5.30 0.63
CA VAL A 146 -0.88 5.84 0.65
C VAL A 146 -1.03 6.72 1.88
N ARG A 147 -1.52 7.95 1.68
CA ARG A 147 -1.84 8.88 2.77
C ARG A 147 -3.36 8.98 2.89
N THR A 148 -3.89 8.48 4.00
CA THR A 148 -5.34 8.40 4.24
C THR A 148 -5.73 8.94 5.61
N LYS A 149 -7.01 9.29 5.77
CA LYS A 149 -7.66 9.53 7.07
C LYS A 149 -8.76 8.47 7.20
N LEU A 150 -8.73 7.71 8.29
CA LEU A 150 -9.67 6.62 8.52
C LEU A 150 -10.89 7.12 9.30
N PRO A 151 -12.11 6.60 9.01
CA PRO A 151 -13.30 6.89 9.80
C PRO A 151 -13.24 6.17 11.15
N ALA A 152 -14.07 6.57 12.11
CA ALA A 152 -14.30 5.84 13.36
C ALA A 152 -15.79 5.49 13.46
N GLY A 153 -16.10 4.36 14.09
CA GLY A 153 -17.47 3.85 14.21
C GLY A 153 -17.55 2.34 14.16
N GLN A 154 -18.50 1.78 14.91
CA GLN A 154 -18.72 0.34 14.96
C GLN A 154 -19.04 -0.23 13.57
N GLY A 155 -18.35 -1.31 13.21
CA GLY A 155 -18.61 -2.06 11.96
C GLY A 155 -17.97 -1.46 10.71
N LEU A 156 -17.28 -0.31 10.80
CA LEU A 156 -16.50 0.22 9.70
C LEU A 156 -15.20 -0.57 9.53
N TRP A 157 -14.94 -1.04 8.31
CA TRP A 157 -13.73 -1.80 7.96
C TRP A 157 -13.08 -1.24 6.69
N PRO A 158 -12.41 -0.08 6.77
CA PRO A 158 -11.60 0.42 5.66
C PRO A 158 -10.34 -0.44 5.48
N ALA A 159 -10.00 -0.73 4.24
CA ALA A 159 -8.83 -1.52 3.87
C ALA A 159 -8.08 -0.91 2.68
N ILE A 160 -6.75 -1.03 2.71
CA ILE A 160 -5.84 -0.79 1.59
C ILE A 160 -5.04 -2.07 1.42
N TRP A 161 -5.28 -2.77 0.33
CA TRP A 161 -4.80 -4.13 0.13
C TRP A 161 -4.53 -4.39 -1.35
N MET A 162 -3.92 -5.53 -1.64
CA MET A 162 -3.48 -5.91 -2.97
C MET A 162 -3.79 -7.37 -3.25
N LEU A 163 -4.32 -7.61 -4.44
CA LEU A 163 -4.42 -8.92 -5.06
C LEU A 163 -3.59 -8.96 -6.34
N PRO A 164 -3.14 -10.15 -6.76
CA PRO A 164 -2.57 -10.31 -8.09
C PRO A 164 -3.63 -10.06 -9.16
N THR A 165 -3.19 -9.57 -10.33
CA THR A 165 -4.08 -9.43 -11.49
C THR A 165 -4.65 -10.79 -11.92
N GLU A 166 -3.79 -11.81 -11.89
CA GLU A 166 -4.09 -13.19 -12.31
C GLU A 166 -3.85 -14.19 -11.18
N ASN A 167 -4.71 -15.21 -11.09
CA ASN A 167 -4.63 -16.28 -10.09
C ASN A 167 -3.68 -17.41 -10.53
N LYS A 168 -2.39 -17.07 -10.71
CA LYS A 168 -1.39 -18.00 -11.28
C LYS A 168 -1.16 -19.27 -10.46
N TYR A 169 -1.33 -19.20 -9.14
CA TYR A 169 -0.98 -20.29 -8.21
C TYR A 169 -2.22 -20.97 -7.62
N GLY A 170 -3.40 -20.74 -8.20
CA GLY A 170 -4.69 -21.24 -7.72
C GLY A 170 -5.60 -20.13 -7.21
N THR A 171 -6.79 -20.50 -6.76
CA THR A 171 -7.74 -19.55 -6.15
C THR A 171 -7.16 -18.93 -4.89
N TRP A 172 -7.83 -17.91 -4.36
CA TRP A 172 -7.48 -17.39 -3.04
C TRP A 172 -7.43 -18.52 -1.98
N ALA A 173 -6.45 -18.56 -1.08
CA ALA A 173 -5.35 -17.60 -0.88
C ALA A 173 -4.05 -17.97 -1.62
N SER A 174 -4.03 -19.04 -2.42
CA SER A 174 -2.82 -19.59 -3.04
C SER A 174 -2.06 -18.61 -3.93
N SER A 175 -2.77 -17.68 -4.59
CA SER A 175 -2.14 -16.63 -5.41
C SER A 175 -1.69 -15.41 -4.61
N GLY A 176 -2.00 -15.35 -3.31
CA GLY A 176 -1.55 -14.34 -2.36
C GLY A 176 -2.48 -13.13 -2.22
N GLU A 177 -2.42 -12.51 -1.04
CA GLU A 177 -3.01 -11.21 -0.71
C GLU A 177 -2.06 -10.44 0.20
N ILE A 178 -1.93 -9.13 -0.03
CA ILE A 178 -1.14 -8.24 0.83
C ILE A 178 -2.04 -7.12 1.34
N ASP A 179 -2.35 -7.17 2.62
CA ASP A 179 -3.06 -6.10 3.32
C ASP A 179 -2.04 -5.10 3.86
N ILE A 180 -1.88 -3.99 3.16
CA ILE A 180 -1.01 -2.90 3.59
C ILE A 180 -1.56 -2.26 4.87
N MET A 181 -2.88 -2.12 4.95
CA MET A 181 -3.59 -1.60 6.10
C MET A 181 -5.02 -2.10 6.12
N GLU A 182 -5.40 -2.78 7.19
CA GLU A 182 -6.78 -2.97 7.61
C GLU A 182 -7.01 -2.27 8.94
N TYR A 183 -8.22 -1.80 9.14
CA TYR A 183 -8.58 -1.05 10.33
C TYR A 183 -10.02 -1.36 10.73
N LYS A 184 -10.25 -1.37 12.05
CA LYS A 184 -11.58 -1.55 12.62
C LYS A 184 -12.01 -0.22 13.24
N GLY A 185 -13.13 0.32 12.79
CA GLY A 185 -13.62 1.64 13.22
C GLY A 185 -13.87 1.77 14.72
N GLN A 186 -14.04 0.65 15.43
CA GLN A 186 -14.13 0.59 16.88
C GLN A 186 -12.77 0.45 17.62
N GLU A 187 -11.67 0.17 16.91
CA GLU A 187 -10.32 0.01 17.46
C GLU A 187 -9.37 1.07 16.87
N THR A 188 -9.63 2.33 17.20
CA THR A 188 -8.98 3.48 16.53
C THR A 188 -7.49 3.68 16.83
N ASP A 189 -6.93 2.89 17.74
CA ASP A 189 -5.55 2.98 18.21
C ASP A 189 -4.58 2.05 17.46
N ARG A 190 -5.05 1.30 16.44
CA ARG A 190 -4.24 0.31 15.75
C ARG A 190 -4.68 0.07 14.31
N ILE A 191 -3.76 -0.47 13.52
CA ILE A 191 -4.02 -1.05 12.20
C ILE A 191 -3.41 -2.45 12.12
N HIS A 192 -3.91 -3.24 11.20
CA HIS A 192 -3.41 -4.59 10.89
C HIS A 192 -2.73 -4.56 9.51
N GLY A 193 -1.56 -5.18 9.41
CA GLY A 193 -0.95 -5.54 8.14
C GLY A 193 -0.88 -7.06 8.06
N THR A 194 -1.48 -7.63 7.03
CA THR A 194 -1.69 -9.08 6.90
C THR A 194 -1.15 -9.58 5.57
N LEU A 195 -0.60 -10.79 5.58
CA LEU A 195 -0.31 -11.55 4.37
C LEU A 195 -1.20 -12.79 4.37
N HIS A 196 -1.98 -13.00 3.31
CA HIS A 196 -2.65 -14.29 3.09
C HIS A 196 -1.85 -15.11 2.08
N HIS A 197 -1.62 -16.39 2.41
CA HIS A 197 -0.79 -17.30 1.63
C HIS A 197 -1.20 -18.76 1.90
N GLY A 198 -0.42 -19.73 1.45
CA GLY A 198 -0.70 -21.16 1.65
C GLY A 198 -1.46 -21.80 0.48
N GLY A 199 -2.25 -22.82 0.78
CA GLY A 199 -3.04 -23.56 -0.20
C GLY A 199 -4.44 -22.97 -0.42
N THR A 200 -5.25 -23.71 -1.20
CA THR A 200 -6.69 -23.44 -1.28
C THR A 200 -7.34 -23.84 0.04
N TRP A 201 -8.54 -23.32 0.32
CA TRP A 201 -9.31 -23.74 1.49
C TRP A 201 -9.37 -25.28 1.60
N PRO A 202 -9.15 -25.88 2.79
CA PRO A 202 -8.93 -25.23 4.09
C PRO A 202 -7.46 -24.91 4.42
N ASP A 203 -6.52 -25.16 3.52
CA ASP A 203 -5.07 -25.06 3.74
C ASP A 203 -4.52 -23.63 3.56
N ASN A 204 -5.40 -22.63 3.47
CA ASN A 204 -5.00 -21.24 3.44
C ASN A 204 -4.50 -20.78 4.82
N ALA A 205 -3.45 -19.97 4.83
CA ALA A 205 -2.84 -19.42 6.02
C ALA A 205 -2.78 -17.89 5.95
N HIS A 206 -2.53 -17.24 7.08
CA HIS A 206 -2.26 -15.81 7.12
C HIS A 206 -1.22 -15.46 8.19
N THR A 207 -0.60 -14.30 8.05
CA THR A 207 0.35 -13.76 9.02
C THR A 207 0.10 -12.28 9.20
N THR A 208 -0.29 -11.88 10.42
CA THR A 208 -0.66 -10.50 10.74
C THR A 208 0.35 -9.85 11.69
N LYS A 209 0.62 -8.57 11.45
CA LYS A 209 1.28 -7.67 12.39
C LYS A 209 0.35 -6.52 12.72
N ILE A 210 0.25 -6.20 14.00
CA ILE A 210 -0.54 -5.07 14.49
C ILE A 210 0.41 -3.91 14.73
N LEU A 211 0.13 -2.77 14.11
CA LEU A 211 0.82 -1.51 14.39
C LEU A 211 -0.09 -0.63 15.24
N LYS A 212 0.39 -0.26 16.43
CA LYS A 212 -0.28 0.77 17.24
C LYS A 212 -0.04 2.13 16.61
N LEU A 213 -1.12 2.88 16.44
CA LEU A 213 -1.06 4.27 16.01
C LEU A 213 -0.71 5.15 17.21
N PRO A 214 0.03 6.25 17.01
CA PRO A 214 0.21 7.23 18.06
C PRO A 214 -1.16 7.79 18.48
N PRO A 215 -1.31 8.25 19.73
CA PRO A 215 -2.55 8.86 20.20
C PRO A 215 -3.00 9.92 19.21
N ILE A 216 -4.22 9.75 18.68
CA ILE A 216 -4.81 10.73 17.78
C ILE A 216 -5.02 12.01 18.60
N ARG A 217 -4.15 13.00 18.42
CA ARG A 217 -4.56 14.39 18.70
C ARG A 217 -5.63 14.70 17.66
N PHE A 218 -6.88 14.49 18.02
CA PHE A 218 -7.94 15.23 17.37
C PHE A 218 -7.51 16.69 17.52
N LEU A 219 -7.22 17.34 16.39
CA LEU A 219 -7.30 18.79 16.36
C LEU A 219 -8.75 19.05 16.74
N GLN A 220 -8.99 19.34 18.02
CA GLN A 220 -10.29 19.72 18.54
C GLN A 220 -10.73 20.89 17.67
N GLY A 221 -11.66 20.62 16.75
CA GLY A 221 -12.52 21.68 16.23
C GLY A 221 -13.23 22.28 17.45
N CYS A 222 -13.23 23.61 17.52
CA CYS A 222 -13.80 24.41 18.60
C CYS A 222 -15.06 23.79 19.24
N PRO A 223 -15.14 23.69 20.56
CA PRO A 223 -16.37 23.38 21.27
C PRO A 223 -17.21 24.65 21.41
N HIS A 224 -17.64 25.27 20.32
CA HIS A 224 -18.61 26.37 20.39
C HIS A 224 -19.53 26.31 19.17
N LEU A 225 -20.70 25.69 19.36
CA LEU A 225 -22.02 26.14 18.89
C LEU A 225 -23.03 25.02 19.18
N CYS A 226 -23.40 24.92 20.46
CA CYS A 226 -24.71 24.43 20.88
C CYS A 226 -25.34 25.56 21.69
N HIS A 227 -26.15 26.37 21.03
CA HIS A 227 -27.34 27.03 21.54
C HIS A 227 -28.29 27.22 20.36
#